data_AF-A0A7C4JDK0-F1
#
_entry.id   AF-A0A7C4JDK0-F1
#
_cell.length_a   1.000
_cell.length_b   1.000
_cell.length_c   1.000
_cell.angle_alpha   90.00
_cell.angle_beta   90.00
_cell.angle_gamma   90.00
#
_symmetry.space_group_name_H-M   'P 1'
#
loop_
_entity.id
_entity.type
_entity.pdbx_description
1 polymer ?
#
loop_
_entity_poly.entity_id
_entity_poly.type
_entity_poly.pdbx_seq_one_letter_code
_entity_poly.pdbx_strand_id
1 'polypeptide(L)'
;MASESEKEELKAVAEFIKELSNIVPNMVKGILESFFSEEAGRSMGKAVGNFYNELIKSGIPPQTAVEMAKDYLGTLTKWSDVLKTLQIHAPTRKETKEVEVCKEEPGEEE
;
A
#
# COMPACT_ATOMS: atom_id res chain seq x y z
N MET A 1 -36.82 -9.55 -21.98
CA MET A 1 -36.30 -8.16 -22.04
C MET A 1 -36.43 -7.62 -20.63
N ALA A 2 -35.35 -7.18 -19.99
CA ALA A 2 -35.45 -6.55 -18.67
C ALA A 2 -36.45 -5.38 -18.74
N SER A 3 -37.37 -5.33 -17.79
CA SER A 3 -38.33 -4.25 -17.68
C SER A 3 -37.62 -2.92 -17.48
N GLU A 4 -38.26 -1.82 -17.88
CA GLU A 4 -37.65 -0.49 -17.84
C GLU A 4 -37.26 -0.07 -16.41
N SER A 5 -38.01 -0.53 -15.40
CA SER A 5 -37.72 -0.24 -13.98
C SER A 5 -36.49 -1.00 -13.46
N GLU A 6 -36.27 -2.26 -13.88
CA GLU A 6 -35.07 -3.02 -13.47
C GLU A 6 -33.77 -2.36 -13.98
N LYS A 7 -33.82 -1.70 -15.14
CA LYS A 7 -32.67 -0.97 -15.67
C LYS A 7 -32.36 0.30 -14.87
N GLU A 8 -33.39 1.01 -14.40
CA GLU A 8 -33.21 2.19 -13.56
C GLU A 8 -32.63 1.83 -12.19
N GLU A 9 -33.11 0.74 -11.56
CA GLU A 9 -32.59 0.26 -10.28
C GLU A 9 -31.11 -0.15 -10.37
N LEU A 10 -30.74 -0.91 -11.42
CA LEU A 10 -29.35 -1.29 -11.66
C LEU A 10 -28.44 -0.07 -11.89
N LYS A 11 -28.95 0.96 -12.56
CA LYS A 11 -28.21 2.21 -12.78
C LYS A 11 -27.99 2.96 -11.46
N ALA A 12 -29.01 3.07 -10.62
CA ALA A 12 -28.90 3.70 -9.31
C ALA A 12 -27.90 2.97 -8.39
N VAL A 13 -27.92 1.64 -8.38
CA VAL A 13 -26.94 0.83 -7.63
C VAL A 13 -25.53 1.01 -8.19
N ALA A 14 -25.36 1.05 -9.51
CA ALA A 14 -24.05 1.29 -10.13
C ALA A 14 -23.49 2.68 -9.81
N GLU A 15 -24.33 3.71 -9.80
CA GLU A 15 -23.94 5.08 -9.42
C GLU A 15 -23.54 5.14 -7.93
N PHE A 16 -24.29 4.50 -7.04
CA PHE A 16 -23.95 4.41 -5.62
C PHE A 16 -22.64 3.65 -5.37
N ILE A 17 -22.42 2.52 -6.03
CA ILE A 17 -21.15 1.77 -5.94
C ILE A 17 -19.99 2.61 -6.45
N LYS A 18 -20.19 3.37 -7.53
CA LYS A 18 -19.18 4.27 -8.08
C LYS A 18 -18.82 5.39 -7.12
N GLU A 19 -19.79 5.93 -6.40
CA GLU A 19 -19.56 6.96 -5.38
C GLU A 19 -18.86 6.37 -4.14
N LEU A 20 -19.29 5.20 -3.66
CA LEU A 20 -18.61 4.47 -2.58
C LEU A 20 -17.17 4.07 -2.93
N SER A 21 -16.92 3.70 -4.19
CA SER A 21 -15.60 3.36 -4.70
C SER A 21 -14.61 4.52 -4.61
N ASN A 22 -15.06 5.77 -4.47
CA ASN A 22 -14.19 6.93 -4.25
C ASN A 22 -14.00 7.24 -2.75
N ILE A 23 -15.02 6.97 -1.93
CA ILE A 23 -15.01 7.27 -0.49
C ILE A 23 -14.12 6.28 0.27
N VAL A 24 -14.28 4.97 0.02
CA VAL A 24 -13.57 3.92 0.75
C VAL A 24 -12.05 4.05 0.61
N PRO A 25 -11.46 4.27 -0.60
CA PRO A 25 -10.02 4.45 -0.74
C PRO A 25 -9.49 5.71 -0.04
N ASN A 26 -10.27 6.79 -0.01
CA ASN A 26 -9.85 8.04 0.63
C ASN A 26 -9.83 7.93 2.15
N MET A 27 -10.79 7.22 2.75
CA MET A 27 -10.79 6.92 4.17
C MET A 27 -9.59 6.05 4.56
N VAL A 28 -9.31 5.01 3.77
CA VAL A 28 -8.14 4.14 3.99
C VAL A 28 -6.83 4.93 3.90
N LYS A 29 -6.69 5.83 2.92
CA LYS A 29 -5.52 6.71 2.80
C LYS A 29 -5.34 7.61 4.02
N GLY A 30 -6.40 8.25 4.51
CA GLY A 30 -6.31 9.12 5.69
C GLY A 30 -5.92 8.37 6.96
N ILE A 31 -6.42 7.14 7.15
CA ILE A 31 -5.99 6.28 8.26
C ILE A 31 -4.52 5.89 8.09
N LEU A 32 -4.09 5.52 6.87
CA LEU A 32 -2.69 5.18 6.62
C LEU A 32 -1.75 6.36 6.86
N GLU A 33 -2.09 7.56 6.39
CA GLU A 33 -1.32 8.77 6.66
C GLU A 33 -1.23 9.08 8.16
N SER A 34 -2.30 8.83 8.92
CA SER A 34 -2.28 8.93 10.37
C SER A 34 -1.35 7.88 11.02
N PHE A 35 -1.34 6.65 10.51
CA PHE A 35 -0.51 5.54 11.01
C PHE A 35 0.94 5.56 10.53
N PHE A 36 1.25 6.25 9.43
CA PHE A 36 2.61 6.49 8.92
C PHE A 36 3.10 7.91 9.20
N SER A 37 2.39 8.65 10.04
CA SER A 37 2.83 9.95 10.54
C SER A 37 4.13 9.83 11.32
N GLU A 38 4.88 10.93 11.46
CA GLU A 38 6.11 10.96 12.25
C GLU A 38 5.87 10.49 13.70
N GLU A 39 4.72 10.85 14.27
CA GLU A 39 4.31 10.45 15.60
C GLU A 39 4.04 8.94 15.70
N ALA A 40 3.34 8.36 14.72
CA ALA A 40 3.09 6.93 14.67
C ALA A 40 4.39 6.13 14.43
N GLY A 41 5.29 6.64 13.57
CA GLY A 41 6.62 6.07 13.38
C GLY A 41 7.48 6.09 14.66
N ARG A 42 7.47 7.19 15.41
CA ARG A 42 8.14 7.29 16.72
C ARG A 42 7.55 6.32 17.74
N SER A 43 6.23 6.20 17.79
CA SER A 43 5.52 5.26 18.68
C SER A 43 5.86 3.81 18.35
N MET A 44 5.81 3.44 17.06
CA MET A 44 6.16 2.10 16.58
C MET A 44 7.63 1.78 16.86
N GLY A 45 8.55 2.71 16.60
CA GLY A 45 9.97 2.55 16.92
C GLY A 45 10.24 2.33 18.41
N LYS A 46 9.53 3.05 19.29
CA LYS A 46 9.60 2.82 20.75
C LYS A 46 9.09 1.43 21.13
N ALA A 47 7.98 0.98 20.54
CA ALA A 47 7.44 -0.34 20.82
C ALA A 47 8.41 -1.46 20.44
N VAL A 48 9.01 -1.38 19.23
CA VAL A 48 10.01 -2.35 18.76
C VAL A 48 11.28 -2.32 19.62
N GLY A 49 11.76 -1.13 20.00
CA GLY A 49 12.92 -0.98 20.88
C GLY A 49 12.68 -1.54 22.27
N ASN A 50 11.50 -1.29 22.85
CA ASN A 50 11.11 -1.86 24.15
C ASN A 50 10.99 -3.38 24.08
N PHE A 51 10.41 -3.91 22.99
CA PHE A 51 10.33 -5.35 22.75
C PHE A 51 11.73 -5.97 22.69
N TYR A 52 12.66 -5.40 21.91
CA TYR A 52 14.06 -5.82 21.89
C TYR A 52 14.68 -5.84 23.30
N ASN A 53 14.51 -4.76 24.07
CA ASN A 53 15.06 -4.66 25.42
C ASN A 53 14.51 -5.75 26.35
N GLU A 54 13.21 -6.06 26.26
CA GLU A 54 12.61 -7.16 27.03
C GLU A 54 13.16 -8.53 26.62
N LEU A 55 13.39 -8.77 25.32
CA LEU A 55 13.99 -10.02 24.85
C LEU A 55 15.40 -10.21 25.43
N ILE A 56 16.23 -9.15 25.45
CA ILE A 56 17.55 -9.21 26.08
C ILE A 56 17.44 -9.51 27.58
N LYS A 57 16.55 -8.83 28.30
CA LYS A 57 16.31 -9.08 29.73
C LYS A 57 15.83 -10.51 30.01
N SER A 58 15.12 -11.10 29.07
CA SER A 58 14.63 -12.49 29.13
C SER A 58 15.74 -13.52 28.90
N GLY A 59 16.98 -13.09 28.64
CA GLY A 59 18.12 -13.96 28.41
C GLY A 59 18.31 -14.37 26.95
N ILE A 60 17.61 -13.72 26.01
CA ILE A 60 17.74 -14.00 24.58
C ILE A 60 19.03 -13.35 24.05
N PRO A 61 19.85 -14.07 23.26
CA PRO A 61 21.05 -13.53 22.65
C PRO A 61 20.77 -12.27 21.80
N PRO A 62 21.67 -11.26 21.80
CA PRO A 62 21.45 -10.02 21.07
C PRO A 62 21.12 -10.18 19.59
N GLN A 63 21.75 -11.14 18.91
CA GLN A 63 21.50 -11.37 17.49
C GLN A 63 20.08 -11.89 17.24
N THR A 64 19.65 -12.90 18.00
CA THR A 64 18.30 -13.47 17.92
C THR A 64 17.23 -12.45 18.33
N ALA A 65 17.50 -11.61 19.33
CA ALA A 65 16.58 -10.56 19.74
C ALA A 65 16.39 -9.49 18.65
N VAL A 66 17.45 -9.13 17.92
CA VAL A 66 17.35 -8.22 16.76
C VAL A 66 16.54 -8.85 15.64
N GLU A 67 16.75 -10.13 15.34
CA GLU A 67 15.97 -10.86 14.33
C GLU A 67 14.48 -10.88 14.69
N MET A 68 14.13 -11.24 15.92
CA MET A 68 12.73 -11.26 16.35
C MET A 68 12.08 -9.88 16.34
N ALA A 69 12.82 -8.83 16.71
CA ALA A 69 12.32 -7.45 16.63
C ALA A 69 12.11 -7.01 15.16
N LYS A 70 13.01 -7.41 14.25
CA LYS A 70 12.86 -7.17 12.81
C LYS A 70 11.67 -7.93 12.23
N ASP A 71 11.47 -9.18 12.61
CA ASP A 71 10.34 -10.00 12.14
C ASP A 71 9.00 -9.45 12.65
N TYR A 72 8.97 -8.99 13.91
CA TYR A 72 7.81 -8.29 14.48
C TYR A 72 7.49 -7.02 13.68
N LEU A 73 8.48 -6.17 13.42
CA LEU A 73 8.31 -4.97 12.59
C LEU A 73 7.88 -5.33 11.16
N GLY A 74 8.49 -6.34 10.55
CA GLY A 74 8.16 -6.81 9.21
C GLY A 74 6.72 -7.30 9.09
N THR A 75 6.21 -7.97 10.12
CA THR A 75 4.78 -8.37 10.18
C THR A 75 3.88 -7.13 10.24
N LEU A 76 4.28 -6.12 11.00
CA LEU A 76 3.61 -4.82 11.09
C LEU A 76 3.81 -3.95 9.84
N THR A 77 4.58 -4.33 8.82
CA THR A 77 4.67 -3.57 7.55
C THR A 77 4.08 -4.33 6.38
N LYS A 78 4.01 -5.67 6.42
CA LYS A 78 3.42 -6.51 5.37
C LYS A 78 1.94 -6.21 5.08
N TRP A 79 1.17 -5.78 6.09
CA TRP A 79 -0.21 -5.30 5.88
C TRP A 79 -0.29 -4.09 4.92
N SER A 80 0.78 -3.28 4.85
CA SER A 80 0.86 -2.17 3.90
C SER A 80 0.98 -2.66 2.46
N ASP A 81 1.59 -3.82 2.22
CA ASP A 81 1.71 -4.40 0.88
C ASP A 81 0.38 -5.01 0.42
N VAL A 82 -0.42 -5.55 1.35
CA VAL A 82 -1.81 -5.95 1.09
C VAL A 82 -2.65 -4.73 0.70
N LEU A 83 -2.51 -3.62 1.43
CA LEU A 83 -3.20 -2.36 1.12
C LEU A 83 -2.77 -1.76 -0.23
N LYS A 84 -1.47 -1.80 -0.57
CA LYS A 84 -0.96 -1.41 -1.90
C LYS A 84 -1.49 -2.31 -3.01
N THR A 85 -1.62 -3.62 -2.75
CA THR A 85 -2.16 -4.57 -3.73
C THR A 85 -3.64 -4.27 -4.00
N LEU A 86 -4.41 -3.86 -2.99
CA LEU A 86 -5.79 -3.40 -3.14
C LEU A 86 -5.91 -2.04 -3.86
N GLN A 87 -4.85 -1.23 -3.88
CA GLN A 87 -4.79 0.03 -4.64
C GLN A 87 -4.58 -0.16 -6.16
N ILE A 88 -4.31 -1.37 -6.64
CA ILE A 88 -4.19 -1.67 -8.07
C ILE A 88 -5.53 -2.20 -8.57
N HIS A 89 -6.46 -1.32 -8.97
CA HIS A 89 -7.49 -1.55 -10.01
C HIS A 89 -8.34 -0.30 -10.35
N ALA A 90 -8.03 0.89 -9.84
CA ALA A 90 -8.56 2.12 -10.43
C ALA A 90 -7.92 2.31 -11.83
N PRO A 91 -8.67 2.33 -12.95
CA PRO A 91 -8.10 2.57 -14.26
C PRO A 91 -7.59 4.01 -14.31
N THR A 92 -6.28 4.17 -14.14
CA THR A 92 -5.60 5.39 -14.56
C THR A 92 -5.55 5.39 -16.08
N ARG A 93 -6.41 6.22 -16.69
CA ARG A 93 -6.32 6.57 -18.11
C ARG A 93 -4.94 7.20 -18.34
N LYS A 94 -4.00 6.41 -18.85
CA LYS A 94 -2.68 6.91 -19.27
C LYS A 94 -2.86 7.67 -20.58
N GLU A 95 -2.65 8.98 -20.58
CA GLU A 95 -2.23 9.68 -21.80
C GLU A 95 -0.80 9.23 -22.09
N THR A 96 -0.64 8.44 -23.15
CA THR A 96 0.66 8.13 -23.75
C THR A 96 1.25 9.40 -24.33
N LYS A 97 2.27 9.96 -23.66
CA LYS A 97 3.27 10.78 -24.34
C LYS A 97 4.35 9.84 -24.86
N GLU A 98 4.39 9.70 -26.17
CA GLU A 98 5.51 9.10 -26.90
C GLU A 98 6.75 9.92 -26.59
N VAL A 99 7.76 9.29 -25.97
CA VAL A 99 9.12 9.83 -25.94
C VAL A 99 9.87 9.10 -27.04
N GLU A 100 10.01 9.83 -28.14
CA GLU A 100 10.90 9.54 -29.26
C GLU A 100 12.33 9.45 -28.72
N VAL A 101 12.87 8.22 -28.63
CA VAL A 101 14.30 8.02 -28.30
C VAL A 101 15.07 7.96 -29.61
N CYS A 102 15.97 8.95 -29.70
CA CYS A 102 16.92 9.21 -30.74
C CYS A 102 17.78 7.98 -31.09
N LYS A 103 18.09 7.86 -32.39
CA LYS A 103 19.14 7.02 -32.96
C LYS A 103 20.46 7.17 -32.20
N GLU A 104 21.03 6.03 -31.81
CA GLU A 104 22.48 5.86 -31.75
C GLU A 104 22.82 4.65 -32.63
N GLU A 105 23.50 4.92 -33.74
CA GLU A 105 24.25 3.89 -34.46
C GLU A 105 25.58 3.68 -33.72
N PRO A 106 26.09 2.44 -33.68
CA PRO A 106 27.52 2.27 -33.66
C PRO A 106 27.96 1.50 -34.90
N GLY A 107 28.83 2.15 -35.67
CA GLY A 107 29.62 1.50 -36.70
C GLY A 107 30.71 0.59 -36.13
N GLU A 108 31.04 -0.39 -36.97
CA GLU A 108 32.37 -0.90 -37.34
C GLU A 108 33.29 -1.58 -36.30
N GLU A 109 34.15 -2.43 -36.89
CA GLU A 109 35.33 -3.16 -36.40
C GLU A 109 35.01 -4.59 -35.89
N GLU A 110 35.55 -5.69 -36.46
CA GLU A 110 36.73 -5.91 -37.34
C GLU A 110 36.53 -7.23 -38.15
#